data_AF-A0A843VD45-F1
#
_entry.id   AF-A0A843VD45-F1
#
_cell.length_a   1.000
_cell.length_b   1.000
_cell.length_c   1.000
_cell.angle_alpha   90.00
_cell.angle_beta   90.00
_cell.angle_gamma   90.00
#
_symmetry.space_group_name_H-M   'P 1'
#
loop_
_entity.id
_entity.type
_entity.pdbx_description
1 polymer ?
#
loop_
_entity_poly.entity_id
_entity_poly.type
_entity_poly.pdbx_seq_one_letter_code
_entity_poly.pdbx_strand_id
1 'polypeptide(L)'
;MMAKCDPRHGMYMACCLMYRGDVVPKDVNAAVATIKTKRTIQFVNWCPTGFKCGFNYQLRTMVPGGDLAKVQRAGMEEGEFSEAREDVTALEKDYEEVGAGSAEGEDGDDGDEY
;
A
#
# COMPACT_ATOMS: atom_id res chain seq x y z
N MET A 1 -5.23 -11.18 -2.17
CA MET A 1 -6.31 -10.40 -2.81
C MET A 1 -5.66 -9.30 -3.62
N MET A 2 -6.20 -8.97 -4.81
CA MET A 2 -5.76 -7.82 -5.61
C MET A 2 -6.95 -6.89 -5.78
N ALA A 3 -6.78 -5.61 -5.52
CA ALA A 3 -7.82 -4.60 -5.72
C ALA A 3 -7.71 -4.03 -7.13
N LYS A 4 -8.85 -3.68 -7.75
CA LYS A 4 -8.90 -2.93 -8.99
C LYS A 4 -8.92 -1.43 -8.64
N CYS A 5 -7.77 -0.78 -8.73
CA CYS A 5 -7.62 0.66 -8.52
C CYS A 5 -6.60 1.23 -9.51
N ASP A 6 -6.70 2.52 -9.82
CA ASP A 6 -5.64 3.25 -10.53
C ASP A 6 -4.72 3.92 -9.50
N PRO A 7 -3.46 3.48 -9.36
CA PRO A 7 -2.54 4.01 -8.35
C PRO A 7 -2.08 5.45 -8.62
N ARG A 8 -2.44 6.05 -9.76
CA ARG A 8 -2.09 7.43 -10.12
C ARG A 8 -3.05 8.47 -9.52
N HIS A 9 -4.25 8.05 -9.13
CA HIS A 9 -5.25 8.93 -8.52
C HIS A 9 -5.10 9.02 -6.98
N GLY A 10 -3.91 8.71 -6.45
CA GLY A 10 -3.64 8.76 -5.02
C GLY A 10 -2.15 8.66 -4.73
N MET A 11 -1.82 8.67 -3.44
CA MET A 11 -0.44 8.56 -2.95
C MET A 11 -0.25 7.28 -2.16
N TYR A 12 0.94 6.71 -2.25
CA TYR A 12 1.36 5.58 -1.44
C TYR A 12 1.70 6.07 -0.03
N MET A 13 1.03 5.53 0.99
CA MET A 13 1.46 5.73 2.38
C MET A 13 2.71 4.92 2.69
N ALA A 14 2.71 3.65 2.30
CA ALA A 14 3.82 2.72 2.44
C ALA A 14 3.67 1.56 1.44
N CYS A 15 4.79 0.92 1.12
CA CYS A 15 4.88 -0.24 0.24
C CYS A 15 5.73 -1.31 0.93
N CYS A 16 5.19 -2.54 1.02
CA CYS A 16 5.92 -3.70 1.52
C CYS A 16 6.19 -4.68 0.38
N LEU A 17 7.47 -4.88 0.06
CA LEU A 17 7.94 -5.79 -0.98
C LEU A 17 8.46 -7.08 -0.33
N MET A 18 7.74 -8.17 -0.53
CA MET A 18 8.07 -9.48 0.04
C MET A 18 8.59 -10.42 -1.05
N TYR A 19 9.91 -10.59 -1.09
CA TYR A 19 10.59 -11.46 -2.04
C TYR A 19 10.63 -12.90 -1.53
N ARG A 20 10.42 -13.86 -2.45
CA ARG A 20 10.52 -15.29 -2.16
C ARG A 20 11.42 -16.00 -3.16
N GLY A 21 12.25 -16.92 -2.66
CA GLY A 21 13.18 -17.74 -3.45
C GLY A 21 14.61 -17.19 -3.45
N ASP A 22 15.39 -17.58 -4.46
CA ASP A 22 16.78 -17.14 -4.64
C ASP A 22 16.81 -15.70 -5.18
N VAL A 23 16.79 -14.74 -4.27
CA VAL A 23 16.76 -13.31 -4.58
C VAL A 23 17.98 -12.64 -3.94
N VAL A 24 18.80 -12.02 -4.78
CA VAL A 24 20.02 -11.32 -4.35
C VAL A 24 19.64 -9.92 -3.82
N PRO A 25 19.98 -9.56 -2.56
CA PRO A 25 19.60 -8.27 -1.99
C PRO A 25 20.10 -7.04 -2.77
N LYS A 26 21.24 -7.17 -3.47
CA LYS A 26 21.79 -6.12 -4.33
C LYS A 26 20.82 -5.72 -5.43
N ASP A 27 20.19 -6.70 -6.08
CA ASP A 27 19.28 -6.46 -7.20
C ASP A 27 17.98 -5.83 -6.71
N VAL A 28 17.52 -6.22 -5.53
CA VAL A 28 16.37 -5.58 -4.86
C VAL A 28 16.65 -4.12 -4.54
N ASN A 29 17.83 -3.81 -3.98
CA ASN A 29 18.21 -2.42 -3.70
C ASN A 29 18.28 -1.58 -4.98
N ALA A 30 18.83 -2.13 -6.06
CA ALA A 30 18.89 -1.45 -7.36
C ALA A 30 17.48 -1.22 -7.97
N ALA A 31 16.59 -2.21 -7.85
CA ALA A 31 15.21 -2.10 -8.30
C ALA A 31 14.44 -1.04 -7.50
N VAL A 32 14.58 -1.02 -6.17
CA VAL A 32 13.94 0.00 -5.31
C VAL A 32 14.49 1.40 -5.63
N ALA A 33 15.80 1.53 -5.86
CA ALA A 33 16.38 2.81 -6.28
C ALA A 33 15.79 3.29 -7.61
N THR A 34 15.60 2.40 -8.57
CA THR A 34 14.95 2.71 -9.86
C THR A 34 13.47 3.07 -9.69
N ILE A 35 12.76 2.43 -8.75
CA ILE A 35 11.37 2.74 -8.46
C ILE A 35 11.24 4.15 -7.86
N LYS A 36 12.15 4.53 -6.97
CA LYS A 36 12.18 5.86 -6.34
C LYS A 36 12.37 7.01 -7.33
N THR A 37 13.00 6.78 -8.49
CA THR A 37 13.19 7.83 -9.50
C THR A 37 12.00 7.99 -10.43
N LYS A 38 11.00 7.09 -10.39
CA LYS A 38 9.82 7.17 -11.25
C LYS A 38 8.80 8.13 -10.66
N ARG A 39 8.49 9.20 -11.40
CA ARG A 39 7.43 10.17 -11.05
C ARG A 39 6.01 9.59 -11.02
N THR A 40 5.83 8.34 -11.47
CA THR A 40 4.53 7.65 -11.46
C THR A 40 4.16 7.10 -10.09
N ILE A 41 5.09 7.06 -9.13
CA ILE A 41 4.87 6.55 -7.78
C ILE A 41 5.11 7.73 -6.85
N GLN A 42 4.01 8.23 -6.28
CA GLN A 42 4.03 9.35 -5.34
C GLN A 42 3.78 8.81 -3.94
N PHE A 43 4.60 9.23 -2.99
CA PHE A 43 4.39 8.91 -1.58
C PHE A 43 3.86 10.14 -0.84
N VAL A 44 3.16 9.89 0.27
CA VAL A 44 2.76 10.94 1.21
C VAL A 44 3.99 11.68 1.76
N ASN A 45 3.84 12.98 2.05
CA ASN A 45 4.97 13.86 2.38
C ASN A 45 5.71 13.45 3.67
N TRP A 46 5.01 12.90 4.66
CA TRP A 46 5.60 12.40 5.91
C TRP A 46 6.27 11.02 5.75
N CYS A 47 6.15 10.36 4.59
CA CYS A 47 6.79 9.07 4.32
C CYS A 47 7.42 9.00 2.92
N PRO A 48 8.43 9.84 2.61
CA PRO A 48 9.01 9.94 1.26
C PRO A 48 9.78 8.68 0.82
N THR A 49 10.13 7.80 1.75
CA THR A 49 10.85 6.54 1.48
C THR A 49 10.14 5.32 2.10
N GLY A 50 8.82 5.26 1.98
CA GLY A 50 7.97 4.22 2.57
C GLY A 50 8.12 2.81 2.00
N PHE A 51 9.34 2.29 1.78
CA PHE A 51 9.57 0.91 1.33
C PHE A 51 10.09 0.03 2.47
N LYS A 52 9.39 -1.09 2.70
CA LYS A 52 9.88 -2.20 3.53
C LYS A 52 10.14 -3.40 2.63
N CYS A 53 11.37 -3.93 2.68
CA CYS A 53 11.72 -5.16 1.96
C CYS A 53 11.84 -6.33 2.95
N GLY A 54 11.19 -7.45 2.63
CA GLY A 54 11.31 -8.71 3.35
C GLY A 54 11.76 -9.83 2.41
N PHE A 55 12.63 -10.70 2.90
CA PHE A 55 13.20 -11.81 2.14
C PHE A 55 12.84 -13.12 2.79
N ASN A 56 12.44 -14.10 1.97
CA ASN A 56 12.23 -15.46 2.42
C ASN A 56 12.78 -16.42 1.36
N TYR A 57 13.83 -17.16 1.70
CA TYR A 57 14.52 -18.04 0.77
C TYR A 57 13.77 -19.36 0.50
N GLN A 58 12.72 -19.67 1.27
CA GLN A 58 11.90 -20.85 1.03
C GLN A 58 10.98 -20.61 -0.17
N LEU A 59 10.95 -21.60 -1.06
CA LEU A 59 10.07 -21.60 -2.22
C LEU A 59 8.61 -21.71 -1.77
N ARG A 60 7.71 -21.21 -2.62
CA ARG A 60 6.27 -21.26 -2.37
C ARG A 60 5.81 -22.73 -2.42
N THR A 61 5.44 -23.29 -1.26
CA THR A 61 4.86 -24.63 -1.20
C THR A 61 3.45 -24.60 -1.79
N MET A 62 3.17 -25.47 -2.76
CA MET A 62 1.79 -25.75 -3.16
C MET A 62 1.13 -26.56 -2.06
N VAL A 63 0.00 -26.10 -1.53
CA VAL A 63 -0.84 -26.93 -0.66
C VAL A 63 -1.60 -27.89 -1.57
N PRO A 64 -1.36 -29.20 -1.52
CA PRO A 64 -2.12 -30.16 -2.31
C PRO A 64 -3.58 -30.17 -1.78
N GLY A 65 -4.56 -29.84 -2.63
CA GLY A 65 -6.00 -29.96 -2.29
C GLY A 65 -6.58 -28.85 -1.41
N GLY A 66 -6.18 -27.58 -1.58
CA GLY A 66 -6.68 -26.47 -0.77
C GLY A 66 -8.20 -26.23 -0.90
N ASP A 67 -8.96 -26.69 0.09
CA ASP A 67 -10.38 -26.44 0.25
C ASP A 67 -10.61 -25.25 1.21
N LEU A 68 -11.21 -24.17 0.69
CA LEU A 68 -11.91 -23.22 1.55
C LEU A 68 -13.15 -23.93 2.10
N ALA A 69 -13.26 -24.02 3.43
CA ALA A 69 -14.36 -24.72 4.10
C ALA A 69 -15.73 -24.09 3.82
N LYS A 70 -16.76 -24.91 3.63
CA LYS A 70 -18.17 -24.45 3.55
C LYS A 70 -18.62 -23.92 4.92
N VAL A 71 -18.95 -22.63 4.98
CA VAL A 71 -19.56 -21.99 6.16
C VAL A 71 -21.06 -22.29 6.15
N GLN A 72 -21.59 -22.94 7.20
CA GLN A 72 -22.95 -23.48 7.21
C GLN A 72 -24.03 -22.44 7.55
N ARG A 73 -23.64 -21.29 8.12
CA ARG A 73 -24.46 -20.06 8.22
C ARG A 73 -23.57 -18.92 8.73
N ALA A 74 -23.52 -17.83 7.98
CA ALA A 74 -23.14 -16.52 8.51
C ALA A 74 -24.46 -15.80 8.82
N GLY A 75 -24.76 -15.59 10.10
CA GLY A 75 -25.86 -14.70 10.51
C GLY A 75 -25.24 -13.34 10.77
N MET A 76 -25.58 -12.35 9.95
CA MET A 76 -25.20 -10.95 10.11
C MET A 76 -26.49 -10.19 10.41
N GLU A 77 -26.53 -9.42 11.48
CA GLU A 77 -27.67 -8.58 11.83
C GLU A 77 -27.77 -7.43 10.81
N GLU A 78 -28.98 -7.08 10.34
CA GLU A 78 -29.14 -6.07 9.27
C GLU A 78 -28.53 -4.70 9.65
N GLY A 79 -28.45 -4.39 10.95
CA GLY A 79 -27.79 -3.20 11.49
C GLY A 79 -26.26 -3.18 11.29
N GLU A 80 -25.62 -4.34 11.22
CA GLU A 80 -24.15 -4.44 11.03
C GLU A 80 -23.74 -3.97 9.63
N PHE A 81 -24.62 -4.07 8.63
CA PHE A 81 -24.33 -3.56 7.29
C PHE A 81 -24.46 -2.02 7.22
N SER A 82 -25.44 -1.44 7.93
CA SER A 82 -25.55 0.02 8.02
C SER A 82 -24.37 0.64 8.76
N GLU A 83 -23.96 0.04 9.88
CA GLU A 83 -22.79 0.48 10.65
C GLU A 83 -21.51 0.34 9.84
N ALA A 84 -21.29 -0.81 9.18
CA ALA A 84 -20.14 -0.99 8.31
C ALA A 84 -20.10 0.00 7.14
N ARG A 85 -21.25 0.48 6.66
CA ARG A 85 -21.31 1.48 5.58
C ARG A 85 -20.95 2.87 6.08
N GLU A 86 -21.39 3.23 7.29
CA GLU A 86 -20.98 4.48 7.93
C GLU A 86 -19.47 4.48 8.22
N ASP A 87 -18.93 3.36 8.71
CA ASP A 87 -17.51 3.17 8.96
C ASP A 87 -16.67 3.28 7.68
N VAL A 88 -17.10 2.66 6.57
CA VAL A 88 -16.42 2.81 5.27
C VAL A 88 -16.44 4.26 4.81
N THR A 89 -17.55 4.99 5.02
CA THR A 89 -17.66 6.39 4.63
C THR A 89 -16.75 7.28 5.48
N ALA A 90 -16.63 7.01 6.78
CA ALA A 90 -15.70 7.71 7.66
C ALA A 90 -14.25 7.47 7.21
N LEU A 91 -13.92 6.21 6.93
CA LEU A 91 -12.60 5.82 6.43
C LEU A 91 -12.24 6.54 5.11
N GLU A 92 -13.19 6.64 4.16
CA GLU A 92 -12.98 7.37 2.91
C GLU A 92 -12.59 8.83 3.14
N LYS A 93 -13.26 9.51 4.08
CA LYS A 93 -12.94 10.90 4.45
C LYS A 93 -11.56 11.02 5.09
N ASP A 94 -11.22 10.12 5.99
CA ASP A 94 -9.90 10.10 6.62
C ASP A 94 -8.79 9.95 5.57
N TYR A 95 -9.00 9.11 4.54
CA TYR A 95 -8.07 8.94 3.43
C TYR A 95 -7.95 10.18 2.54
N GLU A 96 -9.04 10.90 2.31
CA GLU A 96 -9.04 12.16 1.56
C GLU A 96 -8.24 13.25 2.29
N GLU A 97 -8.43 13.40 3.61
CA GLU A 97 -7.70 14.36 4.44
C GLU A 97 -6.19 14.10 4.41
N VAL A 98 -5.80 12.83 4.59
CA VAL A 98 -4.43 12.35 4.49
C VAL A 98 -3.83 12.71 3.12
N GLY A 99 -4.58 12.51 2.04
CA GLY A 99 -4.15 12.89 0.69
C GLY A 99 -3.97 14.40 0.50
N ALA A 100 -4.91 15.20 1.01
CA ALA A 100 -4.88 16.66 0.89
C ALA A 100 -3.68 17.29 1.62
N GLY A 101 -3.40 16.85 2.85
CA GLY A 101 -2.27 17.35 3.64
C GLY A 101 -0.89 17.04 3.04
N SER A 102 -0.81 16.14 2.06
CA SER A 102 0.41 15.86 1.30
C SER A 102 0.58 16.72 0.03
N ALA A 103 -0.49 17.35 -0.48
CA ALA A 103 -0.45 18.19 -1.67
C ALA A 103 -0.10 19.67 -1.38
N GLU A 104 -0.37 20.16 -0.17
CA GLU A 104 -0.20 21.58 0.20
C GLU A 104 1.24 21.96 0.65
N GLY A 105 2.26 21.17 0.29
CA GLY A 105 3.66 21.36 0.70
C GLY A 105 4.57 22.07 -0.31
N GLU A 106 4.03 22.64 -1.39
CA GLU A 106 4.81 23.27 -2.47
C GLU A 106 4.63 24.80 -2.50
N ASP A 107 4.89 25.52 -1.40
CA ASP A 107 5.11 26.97 -1.43
C ASP A 107 6.10 27.38 -0.33
N GLY A 108 7.38 27.46 -0.71
CA GLY A 108 8.51 27.79 0.16
C GLY A 108 9.82 27.76 -0.62
N ASP A 109 9.93 28.69 -1.56
CA ASP A 109 11.17 29.12 -2.20
C ASP A 109 12.26 29.36 -1.14
N ASP A 110 13.29 28.50 -1.10
CA ASP A 110 14.55 28.82 -0.43
C ASP A 110 15.58 29.12 -1.53
N GLY A 111 15.53 30.37 -1.96
CA GLY A 111 16.59 31.00 -2.71
C GLY A 111 17.89 31.08 -1.90
N ASP A 112 18.98 30.91 -2.65
CA ASP A 112 20.32 31.45 -2.44
C ASP A 112 21.22 30.96 -1.28
N GLU A 113 22.29 30.27 -1.71
CA GLU A 113 23.70 30.58 -1.42
C GLU A 113 24.25 30.28 0.01
N TYR A 114 25.04 29.21 0.13
CA TYR A 114 26.52 29.20 0.22
C TYR A 114 27.06 27.77 0.41
#